data_AF-A0A938CDZ3-F1
#
_entry.id   AF-A0A938CDZ3-F1
#
_cell.length_a   1.000
_cell.length_b   1.000
_cell.length_c   1.000
_cell.angle_alpha   90.00
_cell.angle_beta   90.00
_cell.angle_gamma   90.00
#
_symmetry.space_group_name_H-M   'P 1'
#
loop_
_entity.id
_entity.type
_entity.pdbx_description
1 polymer ?
#
loop_
_entity_poly.entity_id
_entity_poly.type
_entity_poly.pdbx_seq_one_letter_code
_entity_poly.pdbx_strand_id
1 'polypeptide(L)'
;TVARLVERPGAGHAMPSQQFVVALGCDIAQAGQMIYADRVALGSAMPTTPIGVNCRLCDRLDCNRRAFPPLNRRLVIDENHLGFAPYFFT
;
A
#
# COMPACT_ATOMS: atom_id res chain seq x y z
N THR A 1 2.86 10.18 -0.57
CA THR A 1 1.77 10.13 0.42
C THR A 1 2.35 10.33 1.80
N VAL A 2 1.70 11.12 2.65
CA VAL A 2 2.01 11.22 4.08
C VAL A 2 0.81 10.78 4.89
N ALA A 3 1.04 10.19 6.05
CA ALA A 3 -0.03 9.75 6.93
C ALA A 3 0.36 9.93 8.40
N ARG A 4 -0.63 10.17 9.25
CA ARG A 4 -0.44 10.32 10.70
C ARG A 4 -1.59 9.66 11.44
N LEU A 5 -1.26 8.97 12.54
CA LEU A 5 -2.23 8.50 13.53
C LEU A 5 -2.83 9.70 14.25
N VAL A 6 -4.16 9.77 14.30
CA VAL A 6 -4.91 10.76 15.07
C VAL A 6 -5.67 10.00 16.14
N GLU A 7 -5.45 10.36 17.39
CA GLU A 7 -6.10 9.73 18.52
C GLU A 7 -7.11 10.70 19.12
N ARG A 8 -8.33 10.21 19.34
CA ARG A 8 -9.34 10.90 20.12
C ARG A 8 -9.40 10.24 21.50
N PRO A 9 -9.11 10.98 22.58
CA PRO A 9 -9.18 10.43 23.94
C PRO A 9 -10.57 9.84 24.22
N GLY A 10 -10.60 8.71 24.93
CA GLY A 10 -11.83 8.15 25.48
C GLY A 10 -12.46 9.10 26.51
N ALA A 11 -13.75 8.92 26.81
CA ALA A 11 -14.47 9.80 27.74
C ALA A 11 -14.07 9.62 29.23
N GLY A 12 -13.11 8.75 29.53
CA GLY A 12 -12.61 8.51 30.88
C GLY A 12 -11.37 7.61 30.90
N HIS A 13 -10.70 7.51 32.05
CA HIS A 13 -9.42 6.82 32.22
C HIS A 13 -9.41 5.36 31.76
N ALA A 14 -10.50 4.62 31.95
CA ALA A 14 -10.64 3.23 31.57
C ALA A 14 -11.27 3.01 30.18
N MET A 15 -11.64 4.09 29.47
CA MET A 15 -12.24 3.98 28.14
C MET A 15 -11.16 3.99 27.05
N PRO A 16 -11.24 3.09 26.05
CA PRO A 16 -10.26 3.05 24.97
C PRO A 16 -10.33 4.34 24.13
N SER A 17 -9.16 4.81 23.69
CA SER A 17 -9.08 5.87 22.69
C SER A 17 -9.58 5.38 21.33
N GLN A 18 -10.18 6.27 20.56
CA GLN A 18 -10.44 6.00 19.14
C GLN A 18 -9.22 6.41 18.33
N GLN A 19 -8.70 5.48 17.54
CA GLN A 19 -7.52 5.69 16.72
C GLN A 19 -7.91 5.71 15.24
N PHE A 20 -7.50 6.76 14.54
CA PHE A 20 -7.69 6.92 13.11
C PHE A 20 -6.34 7.16 12.44
N VAL A 21 -6.27 6.96 11.13
CA VAL A 21 -5.14 7.39 10.31
C VAL A 21 -5.67 8.36 9.26
N VAL A 22 -5.12 9.57 9.25
CA VAL A 22 -5.39 10.54 8.19
C VAL A 22 -4.22 10.50 7.22
N ALA A 23 -4.53 10.26 5.95
CA ALA A 23 -3.55 10.22 4.87
C ALA A 23 -3.84 11.30 3.84
N LEU A 24 -2.79 11.95 3.34
CA LEU A 24 -2.85 12.94 2.28
C LEU A 24 -1.96 12.52 1.12
N GLY A 25 -2.52 12.62 -0.08
CA GLY A 25 -1.86 12.30 -1.35
C GLY A 25 -2.10 13.42 -2.35
N CYS A 26 -1.12 13.63 -3.22
CA CYS A 26 -1.21 14.51 -4.38
C CYS A 26 -0.50 13.84 -5.55
N ASP A 27 -0.70 14.39 -6.76
CA ASP A 27 0.09 14.00 -7.92
C ASP A 27 1.58 14.26 -7.66
N ILE A 28 2.45 13.38 -8.17
CA ILE A 28 3.90 13.52 -7.99
C ILE A 28 4.43 14.84 -8.56
N ALA A 29 3.81 15.37 -9.61
CA ALA A 29 4.14 16.66 -10.20
C ALA A 29 3.92 17.83 -9.24
N GLN A 30 3.03 17.68 -8.25
CA GLN A 30 2.73 18.72 -7.24
C GLN A 30 3.47 18.47 -5.92
N ALA A 31 4.12 17.31 -5.76
CA ALA A 31 4.74 16.93 -4.50
C ALA A 31 5.82 17.92 -4.03
N GLY A 32 6.51 18.60 -4.94
CA GLY A 32 7.55 19.59 -4.61
C GLY A 32 7.05 20.83 -3.85
N GLN A 33 5.74 21.03 -3.79
CA GLN A 33 5.12 22.10 -3.00
C GLN A 33 4.83 21.68 -1.55
N MET A 34 5.02 20.41 -1.20
CA MET A 34 4.80 19.89 0.14
C MET A 34 6.12 19.92 0.92
N ILE A 35 6.14 20.50 2.12
CA ILE A 35 7.32 20.49 3.01
C ILE A 35 7.83 19.07 3.31
N TYR A 36 6.93 18.08 3.26
CA TYR A 36 7.28 16.67 3.48
C TYR A 36 8.06 16.04 2.32
N ALA A 37 8.19 16.74 1.19
CA ALA A 37 8.95 16.26 0.03
C ALA A 37 10.41 16.72 0.02
N ASP A 38 10.83 17.62 0.92
CA ASP A 38 12.19 18.20 0.96
C ASP A 38 13.32 17.16 0.96
N ARG A 39 13.08 15.98 1.53
CA ARG A 39 14.07 14.89 1.62
C ARG A 39 13.73 13.69 0.74
N VAL A 40 12.78 13.85 -0.18
CA VAL A 40 12.34 12.84 -1.12
C VAL A 40 12.79 13.29 -2.51
N ALA A 41 13.57 12.49 -3.22
CA ALA A 41 13.93 12.81 -4.61
C ALA A 41 12.69 12.72 -5.52
N LEU A 42 12.16 13.88 -5.90
CA LEU A 42 11.01 13.97 -6.80
C LEU A 42 11.51 13.98 -8.25
N GLY A 43 11.59 12.81 -8.87
CA GLY A 43 12.07 12.66 -10.25
C GLY A 43 11.98 11.22 -10.77
N SER A 44 12.14 11.05 -12.08
CA SER A 44 11.97 9.76 -12.78
C SER A 44 12.96 8.66 -12.38
N ALA A 45 14.05 9.02 -11.69
CA ALA A 45 15.11 8.09 -11.33
C ALA A 45 14.89 7.37 -9.98
N MET A 46 13.85 7.71 -9.21
CA MET A 46 13.59 7.03 -7.93
C MET A 46 12.57 5.90 -8.09
N PRO A 47 12.82 4.71 -7.50
CA PRO A 47 11.85 3.62 -7.52
C PRO A 47 10.63 4.04 -6.69
N THR A 48 9.51 4.27 -7.36
CA THR A 48 8.23 4.39 -6.68
C THR A 48 7.92 3.05 -6.03
N THR A 49 7.41 3.07 -4.79
CA THR A 49 6.94 1.83 -4.18
C THR A 49 5.73 1.35 -4.97
N PRO A 50 5.82 0.21 -5.66
CA PRO A 50 4.70 -0.26 -6.45
C PRO A 50 3.61 -0.72 -5.48
N ILE A 51 2.39 -0.21 -5.65
CA ILE A 51 1.22 -0.54 -4.84
C ILE A 51 0.01 -0.76 -5.74
N GLY A 52 -0.95 -1.57 -5.30
CA GLY A 52 -2.23 -1.78 -5.98
C GLY A 52 -3.38 -1.36 -5.07
N VAL A 53 -4.60 -1.30 -5.63
CA VAL A 53 -5.80 -0.89 -4.88
C VAL A 53 -6.17 -1.87 -3.76
N ASN A 54 -6.11 -3.16 -4.05
CA ASN A 54 -6.25 -4.26 -3.10
C ASN A 54 -5.76 -5.56 -3.78
N CYS A 55 -5.54 -6.62 -3.00
CA CYS A 55 -5.01 -7.87 -3.55
C CYS A 55 -5.94 -8.52 -4.59
N ARG A 56 -7.25 -8.39 -4.45
CA ARG A 56 -8.24 -9.03 -5.34
C ARG A 56 -8.32 -8.40 -6.72
N LEU A 57 -7.89 -7.16 -6.87
CA LEU A 57 -7.92 -6.40 -8.13
C LEU A 57 -6.52 -6.03 -8.63
N CYS A 58 -5.46 -6.40 -7.90
CA CYS A 58 -4.09 -6.04 -8.27
C CYS A 58 -3.54 -7.00 -9.33
N ASP A 59 -3.10 -6.46 -10.47
CA ASP A 59 -2.52 -7.21 -11.60
C ASP A 59 -1.03 -7.58 -11.44
N ARG A 60 -0.39 -7.19 -10.34
CA ARG A 60 1.06 -7.42 -10.16
C ARG A 60 1.41 -8.89 -9.94
N LEU A 61 2.25 -9.44 -10.80
CA LEU A 61 2.67 -10.85 -10.72
C LEU A 61 3.71 -11.12 -9.62
N ASP A 62 4.47 -10.08 -9.23
CA ASP A 62 5.68 -10.17 -8.40
C ASP A 62 5.50 -9.64 -6.97
N CYS A 63 4.27 -9.70 -6.42
CA CYS A 63 3.96 -9.15 -5.10
C CYS A 63 4.06 -10.21 -3.99
N ASN A 64 5.18 -10.23 -3.25
CA ASN A 64 5.35 -11.12 -2.09
C ASN A 64 4.45 -10.76 -0.89
N ARG A 65 3.90 -9.55 -0.83
CA ARG A 65 2.95 -9.11 0.21
C ARG A 65 1.49 -9.35 -0.16
N ARG A 66 1.21 -10.14 -1.20
CA ARG A 66 -0.16 -10.42 -1.65
C ARG A 66 -0.87 -11.34 -0.65
N ALA A 67 -1.95 -10.84 -0.04
CA ALA A 67 -2.73 -11.61 0.95
C ALA A 67 -3.85 -12.47 0.33
N PHE A 68 -4.35 -12.12 -0.87
CA PHE A 68 -5.45 -12.82 -1.52
C PHE A 68 -5.21 -13.00 -3.03
N PRO A 69 -5.76 -14.06 -3.63
CA PRO A 69 -5.73 -14.23 -5.08
C PRO A 69 -6.56 -13.14 -5.80
N PRO A 70 -6.16 -12.72 -7.00
CA PRO A 70 -6.97 -11.85 -7.85
C PRO A 70 -8.28 -12.52 -8.27
N LEU A 71 -9.35 -11.73 -8.40
CA LEU A 71 -10.67 -12.18 -8.83
C LEU A 71 -10.81 -12.27 -10.36
N ASN A 72 -10.06 -11.43 -11.08
CA ASN A 72 -10.15 -11.24 -12.53
C ASN A 72 -9.08 -12.03 -13.31
N ARG A 73 -8.37 -12.97 -12.67
CA ARG A 73 -7.28 -13.74 -13.27
C ARG A 73 -7.41 -15.21 -12.94
N ARG A 74 -6.89 -16.07 -13.81
CA ARG A 74 -6.88 -17.51 -13.58
C ARG A 74 -5.69 -17.86 -12.69
N LEU A 75 -5.97 -18.50 -11.55
CA LEU A 75 -4.91 -19.06 -10.72
C LEU A 75 -4.25 -20.24 -11.43
N VAL A 76 -2.93 -20.28 -11.33
CA VAL A 76 -2.11 -21.40 -11.80
C VAL A 76 -1.62 -22.14 -10.56
N ILE A 77 -1.98 -23.42 -10.47
CA ILE A 77 -1.53 -24.33 -9.41
C ILE A 77 -0.58 -25.32 -10.07
N ASP A 78 0.68 -25.32 -9.63
CA ASP A 78 1.73 -26.21 -10.09
C ASP A 78 2.51 -26.69 -8.86
N GLU A 79 2.46 -28.00 -8.58
CA GLU A 79 3.11 -28.61 -7.42
C GLU A 79 4.64 -28.50 -7.45
N ASN A 80 5.22 -28.27 -8.63
CA ASN A 80 6.67 -28.15 -8.82
C ASN A 80 7.14 -26.68 -8.84
N HIS A 81 6.23 -25.72 -8.67
CA HIS A 81 6.55 -24.31 -8.72
C HIS A 81 6.50 -23.65 -7.33
N LEU A 82 7.65 -23.18 -6.86
CA LEU A 82 7.77 -22.31 -5.68
C LEU A 82 8.03 -20.87 -6.15
N GLY A 83 6.95 -20.08 -6.19
CA GLY A 83 6.99 -18.68 -6.62
C GLY A 83 7.36 -17.70 -5.50
N PHE A 84 7.87 -16.53 -5.88
CA PHE A 84 8.12 -15.41 -4.96
C PHE A 84 6.81 -14.77 -4.43
N ALA A 85 5.76 -14.76 -5.25
CA ALA A 85 4.44 -14.35 -4.84
C ALA A 85 3.62 -15.58 -4.40
N PRO A 86 2.81 -15.47 -3.33
CA PRO A 86 2.06 -16.61 -2.80
C PRO A 86 0.94 -17.11 -3.73
N TYR A 87 0.49 -16.29 -4.68
CA TYR A 87 -0.51 -16.65 -5.68
C TYR A 87 0.03 -16.33 -7.07
N PHE A 88 0.27 -17.37 -7.88
CA PHE A 88 0.67 -17.22 -9.27
C PHE A 88 -0.56 -17.26 -10.18
N PHE A 89 -0.59 -16.39 -11.19
CA PHE A 89 -1.74 -16.24 -12.09
C PHE A 89 -1.33 -15.68 -13.44
N THR A 90 -2.18 -15.91 -14.44
CA THR A 90 -2.08 -15.38 -15.80
C THR A 90 -3.31 -14.55 -16.15
#